data_AF-L8Y758-F1
#
_entry.id   AF-L8Y758-F1
#
_cell.length_a   1.000
_cell.length_b   1.000
_cell.length_c   1.000
_cell.angle_alpha   90.00
_cell.angle_beta   90.00
_cell.angle_gamma   90.00
#
_symmetry.space_group_name_H-M   'P 1'
#
loop_
_entity.id
_entity.type
_entity.pdbx_description
1 polymer ?
#
loop_
_entity_poly.entity_id
_entity_poly.type
_entity_poly.pdbx_seq_one_letter_code
_entity_poly.pdbx_strand_id
1 'polypeptide(L)'
;MATSGKRLWWTVPENFFAPVVLDIEEDTEERIFGRDDTFLRCIEVHSHSLVQLEKWLTATGQTCVTVVGPFSVRQWLLDMISSVESHLPPSGPR
;
A
#
# COMPACT_ATOMS: atom_id res chain seq x y z
N MET A 1 22.61 14.16 -21.15
CA MET A 1 21.38 14.58 -20.45
C MET A 1 21.47 14.04 -19.03
N ALA A 2 21.93 14.86 -18.08
CA ALA A 2 22.01 14.46 -16.68
C ALA A 2 20.62 14.58 -16.04
N THR A 3 20.03 13.47 -15.64
CA THR A 3 18.80 13.48 -14.83
C THR A 3 19.17 14.02 -13.46
N SER A 4 18.58 15.16 -13.09
CA SER A 4 18.68 15.79 -11.76
C SER A 4 18.72 14.74 -10.64
N GLY A 5 19.76 14.77 -9.81
CA GLY A 5 20.06 13.79 -8.77
C GLY A 5 19.00 13.66 -7.68
N LYS A 6 17.86 13.06 -7.99
CA LYS A 6 16.92 12.54 -6.99
C LYS A 6 17.53 11.26 -6.45
N ARG A 7 17.98 11.30 -5.19
CA ARG A 7 18.46 10.13 -4.47
C ARG A 7 17.37 9.06 -4.52
N LEU A 8 17.72 7.85 -4.97
CA LEU A 8 16.79 6.73 -5.05
C LEU A 8 16.19 6.49 -3.66
N TRP A 9 14.87 6.30 -3.58
CA TRP A 9 14.19 6.28 -2.28
C TRP A 9 14.75 5.21 -1.34
N TRP A 10 15.18 4.06 -1.86
CA TRP A 10 15.79 2.97 -1.09
C TRP A 10 17.22 3.25 -0.61
N THR A 11 17.82 4.39 -0.97
CA THR A 11 19.17 4.79 -0.49
C THR A 11 19.12 5.81 0.65
N VAL A 12 17.90 6.13 1.13
CA VAL A 12 17.61 7.04 2.23
C VAL A 12 17.12 6.19 3.41
N PRO A 13 17.95 5.98 4.45
CA PRO A 13 17.61 5.14 5.61
C PRO A 13 16.29 5.55 6.29
N GLU A 14 15.96 6.85 6.26
CA GLU A 14 14.77 7.41 6.87
C GLU A 14 13.47 6.82 6.30
N ASN A 15 13.50 6.35 5.05
CA ASN A 15 12.35 5.71 4.41
C ASN A 15 12.06 4.31 4.94
N PHE A 16 13.01 3.70 5.68
CA PHE A 16 12.87 2.39 6.29
C PHE A 16 12.44 2.46 7.76
N PHE A 17 12.52 3.64 8.39
CA PHE A 17 12.07 3.80 9.78
C PHE A 17 10.55 3.86 9.87
N ALA A 18 9.97 3.08 10.79
CA ALA A 18 8.54 3.04 11.10
C ALA A 18 7.65 2.72 9.87
N PRO A 19 7.79 1.53 9.24
CA PRO A 19 6.87 1.12 8.19
C PRO A 19 5.42 1.17 8.69
N VAL A 20 4.50 1.51 7.79
CA VAL A 20 3.08 1.45 8.10
C VAL A 20 2.62 0.01 7.85
N VAL A 21 1.96 -0.58 8.83
CA VAL A 21 1.40 -1.94 8.76
C VAL A 21 -0.08 -1.84 9.15
N LEU A 22 -0.96 -2.36 8.30
CA LEU A 22 -2.39 -2.39 8.55
C LEU A 22 -3.06 -3.58 7.89
N ASP A 23 -4.11 -4.10 8.51
CA ASP A 23 -4.97 -5.12 7.92
C ASP A 23 -6.10 -4.43 7.15
N ILE A 24 -6.33 -4.85 5.90
CA ILE A 24 -7.44 -4.37 5.07
C ILE A 24 -8.26 -5.53 4.54
N GLU A 25 -9.56 -5.32 4.32
CA GLU A 25 -10.43 -6.32 3.68
C GLU A 25 -9.98 -6.62 2.24
N GLU A 26 -10.17 -7.87 1.81
CA GLU A 26 -9.91 -8.34 0.44
C GLU A 26 -10.53 -7.44 -0.64
N ASP A 27 -11.78 -7.00 -0.46
CA ASP A 27 -12.47 -6.13 -1.42
C ASP A 27 -11.79 -4.74 -1.53
N THR A 28 -11.23 -4.24 -0.42
CA THR A 28 -10.47 -2.99 -0.38
C THR A 28 -9.10 -3.18 -1.04
N GLU A 29 -8.42 -4.28 -0.75
CA GLU A 29 -7.15 -4.65 -1.39
C GLU A 29 -7.29 -4.71 -2.91
N GLU A 30 -8.24 -5.50 -3.42
CA GLU A 30 -8.45 -5.68 -4.87
C GLU A 30 -8.76 -4.35 -5.57
N ARG A 31 -9.46 -3.44 -4.90
CA ARG A 31 -9.81 -2.12 -5.45
C ARG A 31 -8.62 -1.17 -5.52
N ILE A 32 -7.65 -1.32 -4.62
CA ILE A 32 -6.45 -0.47 -4.55
C ILE A 32 -5.33 -1.06 -5.40
N PHE A 33 -5.00 -2.33 -5.18
CA PHE A 33 -3.85 -3.01 -5.79
C PHE A 33 -4.23 -3.78 -7.06
N GLY A 34 -5.51 -3.82 -7.41
CA GLY A 34 -6.01 -4.57 -8.56
C GLY A 34 -6.18 -6.05 -8.21
N ARG A 35 -7.08 -6.72 -8.93
CA ARG A 35 -7.19 -8.18 -8.85
C ARG A 35 -5.86 -8.83 -9.20
N ASP A 36 -5.47 -9.86 -8.44
CA ASP A 36 -4.17 -10.53 -8.54
C ASP A 36 -2.98 -9.53 -8.50
N ASP A 37 -3.11 -8.45 -7.75
CA ASP A 37 -2.08 -7.43 -7.50
C ASP A 37 -1.58 -6.71 -8.77
N THR A 38 -2.41 -6.65 -9.80
CA THR A 38 -2.05 -6.13 -11.13
C THR A 38 -1.60 -4.66 -11.14
N PHE A 39 -2.01 -3.85 -10.16
CA PHE A 39 -1.58 -2.46 -9.99
C PHE A 39 -0.46 -2.27 -8.98
N LEU A 40 -0.12 -3.29 -8.17
CA LEU A 40 0.87 -3.20 -7.09
C LEU A 40 2.21 -2.64 -7.60
N ARG A 41 2.74 -3.24 -8.67
CA ARG A 41 4.02 -2.81 -9.25
C ARG A 41 4.00 -1.38 -9.77
N CYS A 42 2.88 -0.98 -10.38
CA CYS A 42 2.71 0.39 -10.86
C CYS A 42 2.71 1.37 -9.70
N ILE A 43 1.99 1.06 -8.62
CA ILE A 43 1.93 1.89 -7.42
C ILE A 43 3.35 2.08 -6.86
N GLU A 44 4.07 0.99 -6.57
CA GLU A 44 5.44 1.04 -6.03
C GLU A 44 6.41 1.91 -6.86
N VAL A 45 6.36 1.76 -8.19
CA VAL A 45 7.24 2.50 -9.10
C VAL A 45 6.90 3.99 -9.12
N HIS A 46 5.61 4.35 -9.12
CA HIS A 46 5.20 5.75 -9.21
C HIS A 46 5.26 6.48 -7.86
N SER A 47 5.01 5.75 -6.77
CA SER A 47 5.06 6.30 -5.42
C SER A 47 6.48 6.32 -4.85
N HIS A 48 7.43 5.58 -5.45
CA HIS A 48 8.75 5.36 -4.87
C HIS A 48 8.66 4.73 -3.47
N SER A 49 7.90 3.65 -3.35
CA SER A 49 7.80 2.84 -2.13
C SER A 49 7.86 1.36 -2.46
N LEU A 50 8.02 0.55 -1.41
CA LEU A 50 7.79 -0.89 -1.43
C LEU A 50 6.50 -1.17 -0.67
N VAL A 51 5.65 -2.02 -1.23
CA VAL A 51 4.40 -2.46 -0.62
C VAL A 51 4.39 -3.98 -0.58
N GLN A 52 4.26 -4.54 0.62
CA GLN A 52 4.15 -5.99 0.81
C GLN A 52 2.71 -6.34 1.20
N LEU A 53 2.16 -7.34 0.52
CA LEU A 53 0.81 -7.86 0.76
C LEU A 53 0.92 -9.28 1.31
N GLU A 54 0.47 -9.49 2.54
CA GLU A 54 0.46 -10.79 3.21
C GLU A 54 -0.97 -11.28 3.40
N LYS A 55 -1.47 -12.00 2.37
CA LYS A 55 -2.88 -12.43 2.23
C LYS A 55 -3.32 -13.53 3.22
N TRP A 56 -2.36 -14.24 3.81
CA TRP A 56 -2.58 -15.41 4.66
C TRP A 56 -2.51 -15.08 6.15
N LEU A 57 -2.25 -13.82 6.51
CA LEU A 57 -1.94 -13.48 7.90
C LEU A 57 -3.19 -13.45 8.80
N THR A 58 -4.39 -13.27 8.24
CA THR A 58 -5.62 -13.11 9.02
C THR A 58 -6.62 -14.24 8.78
N ALA A 59 -7.28 -14.70 9.84
CA ALA A 59 -8.29 -15.76 9.76
C ALA A 59 -9.62 -15.29 9.14
N THR A 60 -9.76 -14.00 8.88
CA THR A 60 -10.98 -13.29 8.47
C THR A 60 -11.02 -12.95 6.97
N GLY A 61 -9.96 -13.25 6.20
CA GLY A 61 -9.87 -12.88 4.78
C GLY A 61 -9.39 -11.43 4.56
N GLN A 62 -8.69 -10.86 5.54
CA GLN A 62 -8.00 -9.58 5.42
C GLN A 62 -6.54 -9.78 5.00
N THR A 63 -6.01 -8.81 4.27
CA THR A 63 -4.62 -8.78 3.83
C THR A 63 -3.84 -7.81 4.71
N CYS A 64 -2.74 -8.29 5.30
CA CYS A 64 -1.80 -7.42 6.01
C CYS A 64 -0.94 -6.66 4.97
N VAL A 65 -1.04 -5.33 4.97
CA VAL A 65 -0.34 -4.44 4.06
C VAL A 65 0.78 -3.75 4.81
N THR A 66 2.02 -3.94 4.35
CA THR A 66 3.20 -3.23 4.86
C THR A 66 3.72 -2.24 3.82
N VAL A 67 3.90 -0.98 4.21
CA VAL A 67 4.38 0.10 3.34
C VAL A 67 5.71 0.66 3.85
N VAL A 68 6.73 0.58 3.00
CA VAL A 68 8.07 1.12 3.25
C VAL A 68 8.37 2.20 2.22
N GLY A 69 8.76 3.40 2.66
CA GLY A 69 8.99 4.51 1.74
C GLY A 69 8.89 5.88 2.40
N PRO A 70 8.91 6.95 1.59
CA PRO A 70 8.75 8.31 2.07
C PRO A 70 7.49 8.49 2.92
N PHE A 71 7.57 9.33 3.96
CA PHE A 71 6.44 9.59 4.85
C PHE A 71 5.18 10.04 4.09
N SER A 72 5.31 10.89 3.08
CA SER A 72 4.19 11.36 2.26
C SER A 72 3.48 10.23 1.51
N VAL A 73 4.21 9.20 1.10
CA VAL A 73 3.65 8.05 0.39
C VAL A 73 2.86 7.16 1.33
N ARG A 74 3.39 6.93 2.54
CA ARG A 74 2.70 6.19 3.58
C ARG A 74 1.39 6.87 3.97
N GLN A 75 1.40 8.19 4.14
CA GLN A 75 0.18 8.97 4.41
C GLN A 75 -0.81 8.89 3.25
N TRP A 76 -0.33 9.09 2.02
CA TRP A 76 -1.19 8.99 0.83
C TRP A 76 -1.87 7.62 0.70
N LEU A 77 -1.17 6.51 0.99
CA LEU A 77 -1.77 5.18 0.92
C LEU A 77 -2.81 4.97 2.03
N LEU A 78 -2.56 5.47 3.24
CA LEU A 78 -3.54 5.46 4.33
C LEU A 78 -4.81 6.24 3.97
N ASP A 79 -4.65 7.43 3.39
CA ASP A 79 -5.77 8.25 2.92
C ASP A 79 -6.56 7.54 1.81
N MET A 80 -5.87 6.86 0.89
CA MET A 80 -6.49 6.07 -0.17
C MET A 80 -7.30 4.90 0.40
N ILE A 81 -6.74 4.14 1.34
CA ILE A 81 -7.42 3.02 2.00
C ILE A 81 -8.68 3.52 2.71
N SER A 82 -8.54 4.57 3.53
CA SER A 82 -9.68 5.16 4.26
C SER A 82 -10.78 5.67 3.31
N SER A 83 -10.40 6.28 2.18
CA SER A 83 -11.37 6.73 1.18
C SER A 83 -12.12 5.57 0.53
N VAL A 84 -11.43 4.48 0.19
CA VAL A 84 -12.05 3.30 -0.42
C VAL A 84 -13.03 2.62 0.54
N GLU A 85 -12.63 2.45 1.80
CA GLU A 85 -13.47 1.85 2.85
C GLU A 85 -14.71 2.70 3.14
N SER A 86 -14.58 4.03 3.14
CA SER A 86 -15.72 4.95 3.31
C SER A 86 -16.75 4.85 2.19
N HIS A 87 -16.36 4.31 1.03
CA HIS A 87 -17.22 4.10 -0.14
C HIS A 87 -17.63 2.63 -0.32
N LEU A 88 -17.19 1.73 0.56
CA LEU A 88 -17.63 0.34 0.54
C LEU A 88 -18.98 0.24 1.26
N PRO A 89 -20.03 -0.33 0.65
CA PRO A 89 -21.22 -0.70 1.42
C PRO A 89 -20.82 -1.72 2.51
N PRO A 90 -21.47 -1.73 3.68
CA PRO A 90 -21.18 -2.73 4.69
C PRO A 90 -21.35 -4.12 4.06
N SER A 91 -20.28 -4.90 4.07
CA SER A 91 -20.25 -6.26 3.57
C SER A 91 -21.38 -7.03 4.28
N GLY A 92 -22.39 -7.45 3.53
CA GLY A 92 -23.42 -8.35 4.03
C GLY A 92 -22.78 -9.64 4.55
N PRO A 93 -23.49 -10.42 5.38
CA PRO A 93 -22.91 -11.64 5.95
C PRO A 93 -22.45 -12.58 4.82
N ARG A 94 -21.15 -12.90 4.82
CA ARG A 94 -20.54 -13.95 3.99
C ARG A 94 -21.05 -15.32 4.43
#